data_AF-A0A0L6WRC4-F1
#
_entry.id   AF-A0A0L6WRC4-F1
#
_cell.length_a   1.000
_cell.length_b   1.000
_cell.length_c   1.000
_cell.angle_alpha   90.00
_cell.angle_beta   90.00
_cell.angle_gamma   90.00
#
_symmetry.space_group_name_H-M   'P 1'
#
loop_
_entity.id
_entity.type
_entity.pdbx_description
1 polymer ?
#
loop_
_entity_poly.entity_id
_entity_poly.type
_entity_poly.pdbx_seq_one_letter_code
_entity_poly.pdbx_strand_id
1 'polypeptide(L)'
;MDDMCIKSCHAFTGPFAGLCQKIHNRMNTVLSKPSIGYVHRNAKEYPNPEEFKPERFLRNDDSLLTFDSLTEGHYTFGFGRRKCPAYNLASKSVWIAIVRLLWAFDIRPCLGSDGKPIYPDPNDCTSGMSS
;
A
#
# COMPACT_ATOMS: atom_id res chain seq x y z
N MET A 1 -0.83 38.61 7.99
CA MET A 1 -1.77 38.49 6.85
C MET A 1 -0.98 37.76 5.80
N ASP A 2 -0.80 36.46 6.00
CA ASP A 2 0.13 35.65 5.21
C ASP A 2 -0.54 34.32 4.90
N ASP A 3 -1.55 34.44 4.07
CA ASP A 3 -2.40 33.38 3.57
C ASP A 3 -1.61 32.58 2.52
N MET A 4 -0.96 31.49 2.95
CA MET A 4 -0.23 30.62 2.03
C MET A 4 -1.20 29.74 1.24
N CYS A 5 -1.49 30.15 0.00
CA CYS A 5 -2.34 29.40 -0.91
C CYS A 5 -1.57 28.20 -1.49
N ILE A 6 -1.71 27.01 -0.87
CA ILE A 6 -1.21 25.76 -1.46
C ILE A 6 -2.13 25.38 -2.63
N LYS A 7 -1.75 25.74 -3.86
CA LYS A 7 -2.38 25.24 -5.08
C LYS A 7 -1.97 23.78 -5.30
N SER A 8 -2.64 22.85 -4.62
CA SER A 8 -2.52 21.43 -4.94
C SER A 8 -3.38 21.10 -6.16
N CYS A 9 -2.90 21.48 -7.35
CA CYS A 9 -3.42 20.96 -8.61
C CYS A 9 -2.86 19.55 -8.82
N HIS A 10 -3.50 18.52 -8.27
CA HIS A 10 -3.29 17.16 -8.76
C HIS A 10 -4.18 16.97 -9.99
N ALA A 11 -3.54 16.73 -11.12
CA ALA A 11 -4.17 16.27 -12.35
C ALA A 11 -4.71 14.85 -12.14
N PHE A 12 -5.87 14.72 -11.49
CA PHE A 12 -6.66 13.49 -11.49
C PHE A 12 -7.66 13.59 -12.64
N THR A 13 -7.36 12.91 -13.75
CA THR A 13 -8.29 12.69 -14.85
C THR A 13 -9.40 11.76 -14.36
N GLY A 14 -10.53 12.34 -13.97
CA GLY A 14 -11.73 11.64 -13.51
C GLY A 14 -12.90 12.60 -13.32
N PRO A 15 -14.10 12.14 -12.95
CA PRO A 15 -15.32 12.97 -12.86
C PRO A 15 -15.28 14.08 -11.77
N PHE A 16 -14.15 14.24 -11.08
CA PHE A 16 -13.87 15.33 -10.14
C PHE A 16 -12.92 16.40 -10.71
N ALA A 17 -12.65 16.36 -12.03
CA ALA A 17 -11.93 17.40 -12.76
C ALA A 17 -12.73 18.73 -12.74
N GLY A 18 -12.62 19.48 -11.64
CA GLY A 18 -13.29 20.77 -11.50
C GLY A 18 -13.52 21.25 -10.06
N LEU A 19 -13.50 20.37 -9.07
CA LEU A 19 -13.61 20.76 -7.67
C LEU A 19 -12.24 21.18 -7.12
N CYS A 20 -11.74 22.32 -7.60
CA CYS A 20 -10.67 23.04 -6.92
C CYS A 20 -11.27 23.67 -5.66
N GLN A 21 -11.49 22.85 -4.62
CA GLN A 21 -11.86 23.35 -3.31
C GLN A 21 -10.66 24.17 -2.82
N LYS A 22 -10.73 25.49 -2.90
CA LYS A 22 -9.74 26.38 -2.27
C LYS A 22 -9.90 26.24 -0.77
N ILE A 23 -9.16 25.30 -0.19
CA ILE A 23 -9.10 25.14 1.25
C ILE A 23 -8.08 26.17 1.75
N HIS A 24 -8.58 27.21 2.38
CA HIS A 24 -7.73 28.21 3.01
C HIS A 24 -7.36 27.74 4.42
N ASN A 25 -6.11 27.31 4.59
CA ASN A 25 -5.58 26.86 5.87
C ASN A 25 -4.84 28.02 6.54
N ARG A 26 -5.10 28.26 7.83
CA ARG A 26 -4.27 29.20 8.60
C ARG A 26 -2.83 28.68 8.71
N MET A 27 -1.87 29.58 8.83
CA MET A 27 -0.54 29.23 9.34
C MET A 27 -0.67 28.44 10.65
N ASN A 28 0.13 27.39 10.80
CA ASN A 28 0.11 26.40 11.90
C ASN A 28 -1.08 25.42 11.93
N THR A 29 -1.88 25.32 10.86
CA THR A 29 -2.89 24.24 10.75
C THR A 29 -2.21 22.88 10.57
N VAL A 30 -2.56 21.91 11.42
CA VAL A 30 -2.10 20.51 11.29
C VAL A 30 -3.01 19.79 10.30
N LEU A 31 -2.44 19.32 9.19
CA LEU A 31 -3.14 18.46 8.24
C LEU A 31 -2.84 17.00 8.58
N SER A 32 -3.85 16.27 9.06
CA SER A 32 -3.78 14.83 9.19
C SER A 32 -3.89 14.19 7.80
N LYS A 33 -2.94 13.32 7.46
CA LYS A 33 -3.08 12.49 6.27
C LYS A 33 -4.08 11.36 6.55
N PRO A 34 -4.83 10.90 5.53
CA PRO A 34 -5.64 9.70 5.68
C PRO A 34 -4.76 8.52 6.06
N SER A 35 -5.31 7.59 6.84
CA SER A 35 -4.59 6.37 7.20
C SER A 35 -4.25 5.58 5.95
N ILE A 36 -3.07 4.97 5.95
CA ILE A 36 -2.60 4.27 4.75
C ILE A 36 -3.46 3.05 4.42
N GLY A 37 -3.97 2.37 5.44
CA GLY A 37 -4.94 1.28 5.28
C GLY A 37 -6.23 1.74 4.62
N TYR A 38 -6.70 2.96 4.88
CA TYR A 38 -7.90 3.49 4.21
C TYR A 38 -7.63 3.76 2.72
N VAL A 39 -6.45 4.28 2.38
CA VAL A 39 -6.05 4.52 0.99
C VAL A 39 -5.99 3.21 0.21
N HIS A 40 -5.35 2.18 0.78
CA HIS A 40 -5.20 0.88 0.13
C HIS A 40 -6.51 0.09 0.04
N ARG A 41 -7.50 0.38 0.90
CA ARG A 41 -8.83 -0.24 0.90
C ARG A 41 -9.88 0.52 0.08
N ASN A 42 -9.49 1.55 -0.66
CA ASN A 42 -10.42 2.28 -1.49
C ASN A 42 -10.88 1.45 -2.69
N ALA A 43 -12.12 0.98 -2.66
CA ALA A 43 -12.71 0.14 -3.72
C ALA A 43 -12.72 0.80 -5.12
N LYS A 44 -12.62 2.14 -5.20
CA LYS A 44 -12.54 2.85 -6.48
C LYS A 44 -11.19 2.63 -7.20
N GLU A 45 -10.12 2.44 -6.43
CA GLU A 45 -8.76 2.27 -6.95
C GLU A 45 -8.34 0.80 -6.90
N TYR A 46 -8.76 0.09 -5.85
CA TYR A 46 -8.49 -1.33 -5.63
C TYR A 46 -9.81 -2.11 -5.59
N PRO A 47 -10.32 -2.63 -6.73
CA PRO A 47 -11.47 -3.53 -6.73
C PRO A 47 -11.19 -4.75 -5.85
N ASN A 48 -12.15 -5.11 -4.99
CA ASN A 48 -12.05 -6.19 -4.00
C ASN A 48 -10.82 -6.07 -3.08
N PRO A 49 -10.73 -5.01 -2.25
CA PRO A 49 -9.51 -4.69 -1.50
C PRO A 49 -9.19 -5.65 -0.35
N GLU A 50 -10.19 -6.39 0.16
CA GLU A 50 -9.98 -7.40 1.21
C GLU A 50 -9.50 -8.75 0.66
N GLU A 51 -9.50 -8.93 -0.67
CA GLU A 51 -9.00 -10.15 -1.30
C GLU A 51 -7.51 -10.02 -1.62
N PHE A 52 -6.71 -11.01 -1.20
CA PHE A 52 -5.29 -11.08 -1.54
C PHE A 52 -5.13 -11.45 -3.02
N LYS A 53 -4.89 -10.45 -3.87
CA LYS A 53 -4.71 -10.58 -5.33
C LYS A 53 -3.38 -9.98 -5.79
N PRO A 54 -2.26 -10.72 -5.74
CA PRO A 54 -0.95 -10.19 -6.12
C PRO A 54 -0.89 -9.78 -7.60
N GLU A 55 -1.72 -10.40 -8.45
CA GLU A 55 -1.78 -10.13 -9.90
C GLU A 55 -2.14 -8.68 -10.21
N ARG A 56 -2.81 -7.98 -9.28
CA ARG A 56 -3.22 -6.59 -9.44
C ARG A 56 -2.05 -5.61 -9.56
N PHE A 57 -0.85 -6.03 -9.17
CA PHE A 57 0.39 -5.25 -9.26
C PHE A 57 1.29 -5.70 -10.41
N LEU A 58 0.85 -6.69 -11.20
CA LEU A 58 1.55 -7.09 -12.42
C LEU A 58 1.23 -6.10 -13.54
N ARG A 59 2.26 -5.69 -14.27
CA ARG A 59 2.08 -4.89 -15.50
C ARG A 59 1.71 -5.83 -16.65
N ASN A 60 0.79 -5.39 -17.50
CA ASN A 60 0.37 -6.14 -18.71
C ASN A 60 1.41 -6.09 -19.84
N ASP A 61 2.39 -5.19 -19.73
CA ASP A 61 3.44 -5.03 -20.72
C ASP A 61 4.65 -5.87 -20.31
N ASP A 62 5.29 -6.55 -21.26
CA ASP A 62 6.54 -7.35 -21.12
C ASP A 62 7.76 -6.55 -20.60
N SER A 63 7.54 -5.33 -20.13
CA SER A 63 8.53 -4.53 -19.42
C SER A 63 9.01 -5.25 -18.16
N LEU A 64 10.33 -5.41 -18.03
CA LEU A 64 10.94 -5.97 -16.82
C LEU A 64 10.49 -5.17 -15.60
N LEU A 65 9.94 -5.87 -14.60
CA LEU A 65 9.64 -5.28 -13.29
C LEU A 65 10.95 -4.78 -12.68
N THR A 66 11.11 -3.46 -12.61
CA THR A 66 12.18 -2.79 -11.86
C THR A 66 11.80 -2.69 -10.40
N PHE A 67 12.79 -2.57 -9.50
CA PHE A 67 12.55 -2.38 -8.07
C PHE A 67 11.67 -1.15 -7.76
N ASP A 68 11.74 -0.12 -8.61
CA ASP A 68 10.89 1.06 -8.48
C ASP A 68 9.45 0.75 -8.91
N SER A 69 9.27 -0.05 -9.97
CA SER A 69 7.95 -0.49 -10.44
C SER A 69 7.22 -1.44 -9.47
N LEU A 70 7.95 -2.23 -8.67
CA LEU A 70 7.38 -3.11 -7.62
C LEU A 70 6.58 -2.35 -6.55
N THR A 71 6.71 -1.03 -6.53
CA THR A 71 6.15 -0.17 -5.50
C THR A 71 5.20 0.88 -6.04
N GLU A 72 4.96 0.87 -7.36
CA GLU A 72 3.93 1.68 -7.99
C GLU A 72 2.56 1.29 -7.42
N GLY A 73 1.86 2.27 -6.83
CA GLY A 73 0.57 2.05 -6.15
C GLY A 73 0.67 1.60 -4.69
N HIS A 74 1.85 1.28 -4.17
CA HIS A 74 1.99 0.83 -2.78
C HIS A 74 2.59 1.90 -1.87
N TYR A 75 1.76 2.47 -0.99
CA TYR A 75 2.13 3.60 -0.15
C TYR A 75 2.40 3.25 1.32
N THR A 76 2.60 1.96 1.67
CA THR A 76 2.80 1.52 3.07
C THR A 76 3.90 2.26 3.83
N PHE A 77 4.90 2.77 3.13
CA PHE A 77 6.00 3.54 3.71
C PHE A 77 5.79 5.07 3.64
N GLY A 78 4.59 5.51 3.29
CA GLY A 78 4.22 6.90 3.10
C GLY A 78 4.67 7.48 1.75
N PHE A 79 4.31 8.75 1.53
CA PHE A 79 4.59 9.48 0.29
C PHE A 79 5.03 10.93 0.56
N GLY A 80 5.76 11.50 -0.41
CA GLY A 80 6.33 12.85 -0.35
C GLY A 80 7.64 12.94 0.44
N ARG A 81 8.01 14.15 0.85
CA ARG A 81 9.29 14.45 1.53
C ARG A 81 9.51 13.75 2.88
N ARG A 82 8.46 13.15 3.45
CA ARG A 82 8.48 12.44 4.74
C ARG A 82 8.23 10.94 4.58
N LYS A 83 8.46 10.39 3.39
CA LYS A 83 8.48 8.93 3.15
C LYS A 83 9.50 8.27 4.07
N CYS A 84 9.22 7.05 4.52
CA CYS A 84 10.11 6.27 5.37
C CYS A 84 11.53 6.24 4.76
N PRO A 85 12.57 6.68 5.47
CA PRO A 85 13.93 6.70 4.92
C PRO A 85 14.46 5.27 4.68
N ALA A 86 13.99 4.29 5.46
CA ALA A 86 14.39 2.89 5.33
C ALA A 86 13.62 2.12 4.24
N TYR A 87 12.78 2.80 3.44
CA TYR A 87 11.98 2.19 2.39
C TYR A 87 12.77 1.26 1.47
N ASN A 88 13.87 1.76 0.89
CA ASN A 88 14.67 1.00 -0.07
C ASN A 88 15.29 -0.26 0.55
N LEU A 89 15.68 -0.17 1.82
CA LEU A 89 16.24 -1.29 2.56
C LEU A 89 15.15 -2.34 2.84
N ALA A 90 14.00 -1.91 3.37
CA ALA A 90 12.89 -2.78 3.73
C ALA A 90 12.31 -3.53 2.51
N SER A 91 12.10 -2.83 1.39
CA SER A 91 11.56 -3.47 0.17
C SER A 91 12.52 -4.53 -0.38
N LYS A 92 13.83 -4.24 -0.41
CA LYS A 92 14.85 -5.19 -0.88
C LYS A 92 15.02 -6.37 0.09
N SER A 93 14.96 -6.13 1.40
CA SER A 93 15.09 -7.18 2.40
C SER A 93 13.91 -8.15 2.37
N VAL A 94 12.68 -7.65 2.20
CA VAL A 94 11.49 -8.49 2.06
C VAL A 94 11.56 -9.28 0.76
N TRP A 95 11.95 -8.65 -0.36
CA TRP A 95 12.10 -9.33 -1.63
C TRP A 95 13.06 -10.53 -1.55
N ILE A 96 14.27 -10.32 -1.04
CA ILE A 96 15.25 -11.42 -0.94
C ILE A 96 14.80 -12.50 0.05
N ALA A 97 14.08 -12.14 1.12
CA ALA A 97 13.54 -13.11 2.06
C ALA A 97 12.51 -14.02 1.38
N ILE A 98 11.57 -13.45 0.62
CA ILE A 98 10.55 -14.21 -0.12
C ILE A 98 11.20 -15.14 -1.16
N VAL A 99 12.14 -14.62 -1.96
CA VAL A 99 12.85 -15.44 -2.96
C VAL A 99 13.58 -16.61 -2.32
N ARG A 100 14.24 -16.40 -1.16
CA ARG A 100 14.91 -17.46 -0.42
C ARG A 100 13.94 -18.49 0.13
N LEU A 101 12.79 -18.06 0.64
CA LEU A 101 11.76 -18.97 1.14
C LEU A 101 11.21 -19.85 0.01
N LEU A 102 10.89 -19.27 -1.13
CA LEU A 102 10.38 -19.99 -2.31
C LEU A 102 11.42 -20.95 -2.91
N TRP A 103 12.71 -20.62 -2.81
CA TRP A 103 13.79 -21.50 -3.29
C TRP A 103 14.04 -22.68 -2.34
N ALA A 104 13.98 -22.46 -1.03
CA ALA A 104 14.36 -23.47 -0.04
C ALA A 104 13.21 -24.37 0.43
N PHE A 105 11.96 -23.91 0.34
CA PHE A 105 10.81 -24.58 0.95
C PHE A 105 9.60 -24.66 0.03
N ASP A 106 8.82 -25.73 0.19
CA ASP A 106 7.47 -25.85 -0.35
C ASP A 106 6.46 -25.58 0.76
N ILE A 107 5.74 -24.46 0.65
CA ILE A 107 4.83 -23.96 1.68
C ILE A 107 3.45 -24.57 1.44
N ARG A 108 3.00 -25.43 2.35
CA ARG A 108 1.70 -26.10 2.29
C ARG A 108 0.90 -25.90 3.58
N PRO A 109 -0.44 -25.86 3.52
CA PRO A 109 -1.28 -25.77 4.71
C PRO A 109 -1.11 -27.00 5.59
N CYS A 110 -1.23 -26.80 6.90
CA CYS A 110 -1.26 -27.88 7.87
C CYS A 110 -2.48 -28.78 7.59
N LEU A 111 -2.32 -30.09 7.75
CA LEU A 111 -3.45 -31.02 7.66
C LEU A 111 -4.08 -31.18 9.05
N GLY A 112 -5.40 -31.02 9.12
CA GLY A 112 -6.16 -31.34 10.33
C GLY A 112 -6.28 -32.85 10.57
N SER A 113 -6.90 -33.22 11.69
CA SER A 113 -7.27 -34.61 12.00
C SER A 113 -8.06 -35.29 10.88
N ASP A 114 -8.79 -34.50 10.10
CA ASP A 114 -9.70 -34.94 9.05
C ASP A 114 -9.02 -35.01 7.67
N GLY A 115 -7.70 -34.80 7.59
CA GLY A 115 -6.92 -34.80 6.35
C GLY A 115 -7.19 -33.59 5.44
N LYS A 116 -7.98 -32.61 5.90
CA LYS A 116 -8.28 -31.37 5.15
C LYS A 116 -7.24 -30.28 5.45
N PRO A 117 -6.93 -29.41 4.48
CA PRO A 117 -6.05 -28.27 4.69
C PRO A 117 -6.70 -27.26 5.64
N ILE A 118 -5.94 -26.82 6.64
CA ILE A 118 -6.34 -25.75 7.56
C ILE A 118 -5.70 -24.45 7.06
N TYR A 119 -6.53 -23.45 6.78
CA TYR A 119 -6.08 -22.11 6.45
C TYR A 119 -6.17 -21.20 7.68
N PRO A 120 -5.17 -20.33 7.92
CA PRO A 120 -5.27 -19.33 8.98
C PRO A 120 -6.37 -18.32 8.66
N ASP A 121 -7.12 -17.89 9.68
CA ASP A 121 -8.08 -16.79 9.53
C ASP A 121 -7.31 -15.48 9.29
N PRO A 122 -7.58 -14.75 8.18
CA PRO A 122 -6.93 -13.48 7.89
C PRO A 122 -7.11 -12.40 8.97
N ASN A 123 -8.13 -12.53 9.83
CA ASN A 123 -8.41 -11.58 10.89
C ASN A 123 -7.89 -12.02 12.27
N ASP A 124 -7.35 -13.24 12.39
CA ASP A 124 -6.76 -13.76 13.62
C ASP A 124 -5.32 -13.22 13.80
N CYS A 125 -5.24 -11.90 13.89
CA CYS A 125 -4.00 -11.18 14.14
C CYS A 125 -3.81 -11.03 15.65
N THR A 126 -2.71 -11.55 16.21
CA THR A 126 -2.27 -11.12 17.55
C THR A 126 -1.85 -9.65 17.51
N SER A 127 -2.08 -8.91 18.60
CA SER A 127 -1.73 -7.50 18.75
C SER A 127 -0.20 -7.30 18.88
N GLY A 128 0.54 -7.73 17.86
CA GLY A 128 1.98 -7.55 17.77
C GLY A 128 2.32 -6.17 17.22
N MET A 129 2.87 -5.31 18.08
CA MET A 129 3.51 -4.00 17.83
C MET A 129 2.64 -2.72 17.79
N SER A 130 1.33 -2.80 17.99
CA SER A 130 0.54 -1.62 18.38
C SER A 130 -0.60 -2.05 19.30
N SER A 131 -0.31 -2.08 20.61
CA SER A 131 -1.32 -2.04 21.66
C SER A 131 -1.83 -0.60 21.82
#